data_AF-A0A1J3JR73-F1
#
_entry.id   AF-A0A1J3JR73-F1
#
_cell.length_a   1.000
_cell.length_b   1.000
_cell.length_c   1.000
_cell.angle_alpha   90.00
_cell.angle_beta   90.00
_cell.angle_gamma   90.00
#
_symmetry.space_group_name_H-M   'P 1'
#
loop_
_entity.id
_entity.type
_entity.pdbx_description
1 polymer ?
#
loop_
_entity_poly.entity_id
_entity_poly.type
_entity_poly.pdbx_seq_one_letter_code
_entity_poly.pdbx_strand_id
1 'polypeptide(L)'
;VVCAAGNAGPAAYTVGNLAPWIITVAATSLDRSFATPMTLGNSKVILGQAMYTGPELGFTSLVFPENLGSRSNEVISTTCELTLINPNLTIAGKVVLCFTTS
;
A
#
# COMPACT_ATOMS: atom_id res chain seq x y z
N VAL A 1 28.72 13.53 -14.61
CA VAL A 1 27.64 12.52 -14.72
C VAL A 1 26.95 12.44 -13.36
N VAL A 2 25.62 12.34 -13.32
CA VAL A 2 24.84 12.21 -12.08
C VAL A 2 24.01 10.93 -12.17
N CYS A 3 24.07 10.09 -11.14
CA CYS A 3 23.35 8.82 -11.07
C CYS A 3 22.69 8.62 -9.71
N ALA A 4 21.60 7.87 -9.65
CA ALA A 4 20.95 7.52 -8.38
C ALA A 4 21.75 6.46 -7.61
N ALA A 5 21.71 6.51 -6.28
CA ALA A 5 22.30 5.49 -5.41
C ALA A 5 21.59 4.12 -5.50
N GLY A 6 20.34 4.09 -5.97
CA GLY A 6 19.51 2.88 -6.05
C GLY A 6 18.49 2.78 -4.91
N ASN A 7 17.57 1.82 -5.03
CA ASN A 7 16.42 1.64 -4.12
C ASN A 7 16.49 0.34 -3.30
N ALA A 8 17.67 -0.28 -3.20
CA ALA A 8 17.86 -1.58 -2.54
C ALA A 8 18.16 -1.48 -1.03
N GLY A 9 18.11 -0.26 -0.46
CA GLY A 9 18.24 -0.05 0.98
C GLY A 9 17.11 -0.70 1.79
N PRO A 10 17.13 -0.62 3.14
CA PRO A 10 17.99 0.24 3.96
C PRO A 10 19.28 -0.42 4.46
N ALA A 11 19.53 -1.69 4.11
CA ALA A 11 20.72 -2.41 4.56
C ALA A 11 22.02 -1.75 4.07
N ALA A 12 23.10 -1.89 4.85
CA ALA A 12 24.43 -1.41 4.46
C ALA A 12 24.93 -2.10 3.17
N TYR A 13 25.85 -1.44 2.46
CA TYR A 13 26.46 -1.93 1.21
C TYR A 13 25.49 -2.16 0.03
N THR A 14 24.39 -1.41 -0.04
CA THR A 14 23.37 -1.49 -1.11
C THR A 14 23.47 -0.38 -2.16
N VAL A 15 24.40 0.56 -2.02
CA VAL A 15 24.60 1.70 -2.93
C VAL A 15 25.23 1.26 -4.25
N GLY A 16 24.60 1.65 -5.36
CA GLY A 16 25.13 1.49 -6.72
C GLY A 16 25.90 2.70 -7.24
N ASN A 17 26.34 2.65 -8.51
CA ASN A 17 27.04 3.74 -9.20
C ASN A 17 28.28 4.26 -8.45
N LEU A 18 29.21 3.36 -8.10
CA LEU A 18 30.36 3.66 -7.22
C LEU A 18 31.60 4.23 -7.93
N ALA A 19 31.50 4.58 -9.21
CA ALA A 19 32.65 5.11 -9.94
C ALA A 19 33.04 6.50 -9.38
N PRO A 20 34.33 6.77 -9.09
CA PRO A 20 34.76 8.00 -8.44
C PRO A 20 34.42 9.31 -9.19
N TRP A 21 34.18 9.23 -10.49
CA TRP A 21 33.84 10.36 -11.37
C TRP A 21 32.34 10.60 -11.53
N ILE A 22 31.49 9.86 -10.80
CA ILE A 22 30.03 10.00 -10.81
C ILE A 22 29.58 10.66 -9.50
N ILE A 23 28.66 11.63 -9.62
CA ILE A 23 27.91 12.13 -8.46
C ILE A 23 26.78 11.14 -8.20
N THR A 24 26.87 10.43 -7.08
CA THR A 24 25.87 9.40 -6.67
C THR A 24 24.91 9.99 -5.65
N VAL A 25 23.63 10.05 -5.99
CA VAL A 25 22.62 10.83 -5.28
C VAL A 25 21.66 9.92 -4.51
N ALA A 26 21.51 10.17 -3.21
CA ALA A 26 20.53 9.51 -2.34
C ALA A 26 19.14 10.18 -2.40
N ALA A 27 18.11 9.47 -1.96
CA ALA A 27 16.76 10.02 -1.83
C ALA A 27 16.48 10.46 -0.38
N THR A 28 15.78 11.58 -0.23
CA THR A 28 15.28 12.07 1.06
C THR A 28 13.83 12.51 0.92
N SER A 29 13.09 12.56 2.03
CA SER A 29 11.76 13.16 2.06
C SER A 29 11.85 14.69 2.08
N LEU A 30 10.78 15.33 1.61
CA LEU A 30 10.54 16.75 1.83
C LEU A 30 9.66 16.93 3.08
N ASP A 31 9.50 18.17 3.53
CA ASP A 31 8.57 18.56 4.59
C ASP A 31 7.09 18.46 4.18
N ARG A 32 6.81 18.23 2.89
CA ARG A 32 5.48 18.01 2.34
C ARG A 32 5.03 16.55 2.48
N SER A 33 3.79 16.36 2.93
CA SER A 33 3.06 15.07 2.89
C SER A 33 1.82 15.14 1.98
N PHE A 34 1.37 13.98 1.48
CA PHE A 34 0.16 13.85 0.67
C PHE A 34 -0.90 13.09 1.47
N ALA A 35 -1.52 13.79 2.43
CA ALA A 35 -2.52 13.19 3.30
C ALA A 35 -3.83 12.91 2.53
N THR A 36 -4.42 11.75 2.80
CA THR A 36 -5.73 11.36 2.26
C THR A 36 -6.68 11.12 3.44
N PRO A 37 -7.55 12.08 3.77
CA PRO A 37 -8.51 11.91 4.87
C PRO A 37 -9.57 10.87 4.49
N MET A 38 -9.86 9.95 5.42
CA MET A 38 -10.90 8.94 5.28
C MET A 38 -11.83 8.98 6.48
N THR A 39 -13.12 9.15 6.24
CA THR A 39 -14.14 9.16 7.29
C THR A 39 -14.82 7.80 7.38
N LEU A 40 -14.75 7.17 8.55
CA LEU A 40 -15.38 5.89 8.84
C LEU A 40 -16.85 6.08 9.21
N GLY A 41 -17.65 5.01 9.11
CA GLY A 41 -19.06 5.02 9.51
C GLY A 41 -19.30 5.36 10.99
N ASN A 42 -18.28 5.25 11.85
CA ASN A 42 -18.32 5.67 13.26
C ASN A 42 -17.86 7.12 13.48
N SER A 43 -17.82 7.94 12.44
CA SER A 43 -17.38 9.34 12.46
C SER A 43 -15.91 9.58 12.82
N LYS A 44 -15.09 8.53 12.94
CA LYS A 44 -13.64 8.70 13.08
C LYS A 44 -13.03 9.08 11.73
N VAL A 45 -12.09 10.02 11.76
CA VAL A 45 -11.30 10.41 10.59
C VAL A 45 -9.89 9.86 10.75
N ILE A 46 -9.43 9.12 9.73
CA ILE A 46 -8.05 8.63 9.62
C ILE A 46 -7.35 9.40 8.51
N LEU A 47 -6.16 9.91 8.80
CA LEU A 47 -5.28 10.50 7.78
C LEU A 47 -4.38 9.41 7.21
N GLY A 48 -4.74 8.90 6.03
CA GLY A 48 -3.91 8.00 5.25
C GLY A 48 -2.91 8.74 4.37
N GLN A 49 -2.15 7.99 3.58
CA GLN A 49 -1.27 8.53 2.54
C GLN A 49 -1.53 7.78 1.23
N ALA A 50 -1.98 8.50 0.21
CA ALA A 50 -2.19 7.97 -1.13
C ALA A 50 -2.07 9.08 -2.17
N MET A 51 -1.86 8.69 -3.43
CA MET A 51 -1.96 9.60 -4.58
C MET A 51 -3.15 9.18 -5.44
N TYR A 52 -4.35 9.38 -4.91
CA TYR A 52 -5.60 9.08 -5.61
C TYR A 52 -6.08 10.31 -6.37
N THR A 53 -6.27 10.18 -7.68
CA THR A 53 -6.71 11.27 -8.58
C THR A 53 -8.11 11.03 -9.15
N GLY A 54 -8.85 10.06 -8.60
CA GLY A 54 -10.21 9.75 -9.03
C GLY A 54 -11.27 10.60 -8.32
N PRO A 55 -12.56 10.39 -8.65
CA PRO A 55 -13.66 11.08 -7.99
C PRO A 55 -13.76 10.65 -6.52
N GLU A 56 -14.26 11.55 -5.68
CA GLU A 56 -14.53 11.24 -4.28
C GLU A 56 -15.48 10.03 -4.19
N LEU A 57 -15.04 9.02 -3.44
CA LEU A 57 -15.88 7.88 -3.12
C LEU A 57 -16.82 8.32 -2.00
N GLY A 58 -18.13 8.31 -2.26
CA GLY A 58 -19.12 8.46 -1.21
C GLY A 58 -19.02 7.32 -0.18
N PHE A 59 -19.86 7.36 0.87
CA PHE A 59 -19.89 6.27 1.84
C PHE A 59 -20.20 4.93 1.17
N THR A 60 -19.30 3.97 1.33
CA THR A 60 -19.47 2.59 0.88
C THR A 60 -19.11 1.60 1.99
N SER A 61 -19.48 0.34 1.80
CA SER A 61 -19.22 -0.74 2.74
C SER A 61 -17.73 -1.01 2.85
N LEU A 62 -17.23 -1.06 4.09
CA LEU A 62 -15.89 -1.53 4.43
C LEU A 62 -15.95 -3.02 4.71
N VAL A 63 -15.12 -3.81 4.01
CA VAL A 63 -15.01 -5.25 4.19
C VAL A 63 -13.63 -5.58 4.70
N PHE A 64 -13.57 -6.33 5.78
CA PHE A 64 -12.37 -7.02 6.20
C PHE A 64 -12.53 -8.50 5.83
N PRO A 65 -11.66 -9.08 4.96
CA PRO A 65 -11.70 -10.50 4.67
C PRO A 65 -11.17 -11.26 5.88
N GLU A 66 -12.06 -11.55 6.83
CA GLU A 66 -11.75 -12.48 7.91
C GLU A 66 -11.60 -13.88 7.33
N ASN A 67 -10.67 -14.67 7.89
CA ASN A 67 -10.65 -16.11 7.73
C ASN A 67 -11.98 -16.69 8.24
N LEU A 68 -12.99 -16.80 7.37
CA LEU A 68 -14.14 -17.66 7.59
C LEU A 68 -13.60 -19.08 7.69
N GLY A 69 -13.45 -19.54 8.93
CA GLY A 69 -12.67 -20.71 9.27
C GLY A 69 -12.97 -21.92 8.40
N SER A 70 -11.89 -22.56 7.93
CA SER A 70 -11.75 -24.01 7.86
C SER A 70 -13.02 -24.79 7.45
N ARG A 71 -13.62 -24.45 6.31
CA ARG A 71 -14.56 -25.36 5.62
C ARG A 71 -14.37 -25.48 4.10
N SER A 72 -13.36 -24.83 3.55
CA SER A 72 -12.83 -25.10 2.22
C SER A 72 -11.34 -24.78 2.23
N ASN A 73 -10.56 -25.45 1.40
CA ASN A 73 -9.12 -25.22 1.21
C ASN A 73 -8.81 -23.85 0.56
N GLU A 74 -9.53 -22.78 0.94
CA GLU A 74 -9.33 -21.43 0.44
C GLU A 74 -8.46 -20.65 1.43
N VAL A 75 -7.19 -20.49 1.07
CA VAL A 75 -6.27 -19.56 1.73
C VAL A 75 -6.74 -18.14 1.41
N ILE A 76 -7.63 -17.59 2.22
CA ILE A 76 -7.96 -16.16 2.17
C ILE A 76 -6.84 -15.44 2.91
N SER A 77 -5.84 -14.99 2.16
CA SER A 77 -4.77 -14.19 2.74
C SER A 77 -5.33 -12.86 3.23
N THR A 78 -4.86 -12.41 4.39
CA THR A 78 -5.06 -11.04 4.89
C THR A 78 -4.40 -9.98 4.00
N THR A 79 -3.60 -10.42 3.03
CA THR A 79 -3.04 -9.61 1.95
C THR A 79 -4.05 -9.46 0.80
N CYS A 80 -4.24 -8.22 0.34
CA CYS A 80 -5.07 -7.88 -0.83
C CYS A 80 -4.60 -8.50 -2.15
N GLU A 81 -3.51 -9.27 -2.13
CA GLU A 81 -2.90 -9.88 -3.31
C GLU A 81 -3.72 -11.10 -3.80
N LEU A 82 -4.38 -11.81 -2.88
CA LEU A 82 -5.21 -12.98 -3.20
C LEU A 82 -6.72 -12.66 -3.27
N THR A 83 -7.17 -11.52 -2.75
CA THR A 83 -8.59 -11.15 -2.77
C THR A 83 -9.11 -10.83 -4.18
N LEU A 84 -8.21 -10.61 -5.14
CA LEU A 84 -8.53 -10.48 -6.58
C LEU A 84 -8.72 -11.83 -7.30
N ILE A 85 -8.36 -12.95 -6.66
CA ILE A 85 -8.31 -14.28 -7.30
C ILE A 85 -9.62 -15.05 -7.12
N ASN A 86 -10.44 -14.70 -6.12
CA ASN A 86 -11.68 -15.42 -5.82
C ASN A 86 -12.92 -14.68 -6.36
N PRO A 87 -13.47 -15.07 -7.52
CA PRO A 87 -14.63 -14.41 -8.13
C PRO A 87 -15.94 -14.59 -7.33
N ASN A 88 -15.96 -15.49 -6.35
CA ASN A 88 -17.12 -15.72 -5.46
C ASN A 88 -17.25 -14.70 -4.32
N LEU A 89 -16.22 -13.89 -4.06
CA LEU A 89 -16.29 -12.86 -3.04
C LEU A 89 -16.95 -11.60 -3.63
N THR A 90 -18.13 -11.25 -3.10
CA THR A 90 -18.88 -10.02 -3.47
C THR A 90 -18.19 -8.78 -2.89
N ILE A 91 -17.07 -8.39 -3.51
CA ILE A 91 -16.25 -7.22 -3.17
C ILE A 91 -16.57 -6.01 -4.06
N ALA A 92 -17.24 -6.23 -5.20
CA ALA A 92 -17.58 -5.17 -6.13
C ALA A 92 -18.30 -3.99 -5.45
N GLY A 93 -17.77 -2.78 -5.65
CA GLY A 93 -18.30 -1.54 -5.09
C GLY A 93 -17.96 -1.27 -3.62
N LYS A 94 -17.19 -2.15 -2.95
CA LYS A 94 -16.82 -2.04 -1.53
C LYS A 94 -15.34 -1.63 -1.36
N VAL A 95 -15.01 -1.08 -0.20
CA VAL A 95 -13.62 -0.81 0.21
C VAL A 95 -13.12 -2.01 1.02
N VAL A 96 -11.94 -2.53 0.69
CA VAL A 96 -11.34 -3.69 1.39
C VAL A 96 -10.23 -3.22 2.32
N LEU A 97 -10.28 -3.64 3.58
CA LEU A 97 -9.18 -3.47 4.53
C LEU A 97 -8.19 -4.62 4.38
N CYS A 98 -6.92 -4.29 4.16
CA CYS A 98 -5.85 -5.26 3.99
C CYS A 98 -4.65 -4.96 4.87
N PHE A 99 -3.99 -6.01 5.34
CA PHE A 99 -2.75 -5.91 6.09
C PHE A 99 -1.57 -6.37 5.22
N THR A 100 -0.44 -5.68 5.34
CA THR A 100 0.80 -6.08 4.68
C THR A 100 1.56 -7.02 5.61
N THR A 101 2.14 -8.09 5.07
CA THR A 101 3.16 -8.87 5.77
C THR A 101 4.52 -8.22 5.54
N SER A 102 5.26 -7.99 6.61
CA SER A 102 6.65 -7.51 6.60
C SER A 102 7.63 -8.61 6.21
#